data_AF-F8S111-F1
#
_entry.id   AF-F8S111-F1
#
_cell.length_a   1.000
_cell.length_b   1.000
_cell.length_c   1.000
_cell.angle_alpha   90.00
_cell.angle_beta   90.00
_cell.angle_gamma   90.00
#
_symmetry.space_group_name_H-M   'P 1'
#
loop_
_entity.id
_entity.type
_entity.pdbx_description
1 polymer ?
#
loop_
_entity_poly.entity_id
_entity_poly.type
_entity_poly.pdbx_seq_one_letter_code
_entity_poly.pdbx_strand_id
1 'polypeptide(L)'
;MNEMFIPLNIRVALICLEIWSDRDKINMTSAANVTLISFGTWRETVLLNRKRHDNAQLLTAIDFDGPTIGKAYMARMCDPKRSVGIIQDHSTINLLMAVTMAHEMGHNLGMDHDEKHCTCGAKSCVMAKALSRQPSKLFSNCSQEDYRKYLIKHRPKCILNKPMGTDIVSPPICGNELLELEEECDCGSPRNCQNPCCNATTCKLTSGSQCADGVCCDQCRFKGAGTECRAAKDDCDMADLCTGQSAECPMDRFQRNGHPCLKNKGYCYNRTCPTLKNQCISFFGPSATVAKDSCFKGNQKSHNHTYCRKENGKKIPCAPQDVKCGRLYCFPNKPGKKNICSLIYMPRDEDIGMVLPGTKCEDGKVCSNGHCVDVNIAYKSMTGFSQI
;
A
#
# COMPACT_ATOMS: atom_id res chain seq x y z
N MET A 1 2.92 17.60 -14.34
CA MET A 1 3.35 16.38 -13.60
C MET A 1 3.28 15.14 -14.49
N ASN A 2 2.09 14.73 -14.96
CA ASN A 2 1.95 13.49 -15.77
C ASN A 2 2.84 13.43 -17.01
N GLU A 3 3.02 14.52 -17.74
CA GLU A 3 3.95 14.55 -18.88
C GLU A 3 5.38 14.08 -18.54
N MET A 4 5.85 14.27 -17.30
CA MET A 4 7.18 13.82 -16.86
C MET A 4 7.19 12.35 -16.45
N PHE A 5 6.08 11.85 -15.91
CA PHE A 5 5.97 10.52 -15.30
C PHE A 5 5.44 9.43 -16.24
N ILE A 6 4.69 9.80 -17.29
CA ILE A 6 4.21 8.86 -18.31
C ILE A 6 5.35 8.05 -18.97
N PRO A 7 6.51 8.64 -19.33
CA PRO A 7 7.65 7.87 -19.85
C PRO A 7 8.20 6.82 -18.87
N LEU A 8 7.92 6.96 -17.57
CA LEU A 8 8.27 5.98 -16.53
C LEU A 8 7.11 5.02 -16.22
N ASN A 9 6.03 5.04 -17.01
CA ASN A 9 4.80 4.29 -16.81
C ASN A 9 4.11 4.60 -15.46
N ILE A 10 4.23 5.85 -14.99
CA ILE A 10 3.57 6.35 -13.77
C ILE A 10 2.53 7.40 -14.15
N ARG A 11 1.31 7.25 -13.62
CA ARG A 11 0.24 8.24 -13.77
C ARG A 11 -0.06 8.79 -12.38
N VAL A 12 0.09 10.10 -12.23
CA VAL A 12 -0.16 10.84 -10.98
C VAL A 12 -1.56 11.41 -11.04
N ALA A 13 -2.44 10.89 -10.19
CA ALA A 13 -3.81 11.37 -10.06
C ALA A 13 -3.95 12.21 -8.78
N LEU A 14 -4.51 13.42 -8.89
CA LEU A 14 -4.83 14.24 -7.73
C LEU A 14 -6.16 13.77 -7.15
N ILE A 15 -6.14 13.05 -6.03
CA ILE A 15 -7.37 12.51 -5.40
C ILE A 15 -7.85 13.29 -4.16
N CYS A 16 -7.06 14.28 -3.73
CA CYS A 16 -7.35 15.11 -2.58
C CYS A 16 -6.53 16.39 -2.65
N LEU A 17 -7.18 17.52 -2.36
CA LEU A 17 -6.54 18.82 -2.14
C LEU A 17 -7.03 19.35 -0.80
N GLU A 18 -6.09 19.78 0.04
CA GLU A 18 -6.40 20.40 1.33
C GLU A 18 -5.64 21.71 1.47
N ILE A 19 -6.37 22.77 1.82
CA ILE A 19 -5.83 24.11 2.00
C ILE A 19 -6.02 24.49 3.47
N TRP A 20 -4.92 24.77 4.17
CA TRP A 20 -4.93 25.19 5.57
C TRP A 20 -5.22 26.69 5.69
N SER A 21 -6.44 27.10 5.30
CA SER A 21 -6.84 28.51 5.28
C SER A 21 -7.11 29.10 6.66
N ASP A 22 -7.31 28.26 7.68
CA ASP A 22 -7.56 28.68 9.07
C ASP A 22 -6.25 28.81 9.85
N ARG A 23 -5.44 27.74 9.87
CA ARG A 23 -4.13 27.68 10.50
C ARG A 23 -3.35 26.46 10.02
N ASP A 24 -2.03 26.55 10.12
CA ASP A 24 -1.16 25.39 9.89
C ASP A 24 -1.50 24.25 10.86
N LYS A 25 -1.54 23.02 10.33
CA LYS A 25 -1.82 21.81 11.13
C LYS A 25 -0.55 21.20 11.73
N ILE A 26 0.60 21.77 11.41
CA ILE A 26 1.92 21.43 11.94
C ILE A 26 2.68 22.71 12.28
N ASN A 27 3.73 22.61 13.09
CA ASN A 27 4.64 23.72 13.27
C ASN A 27 5.55 23.87 12.04
N MET A 28 5.35 24.94 11.28
CA MET A 28 6.10 25.24 10.07
C MET A 28 7.38 26.03 10.38
N THR A 29 8.51 25.62 9.81
CA THR A 29 9.82 26.25 10.05
C THR A 29 10.63 26.38 8.76
N SER A 30 11.59 27.31 8.71
CA SER A 30 12.55 27.44 7.59
C SER A 30 13.52 26.24 7.50
N ALA A 31 13.69 25.49 8.59
CA ALA A 31 14.43 24.23 8.59
C ALA A 31 13.63 23.12 7.88
N ALA A 32 13.84 22.94 6.57
CA ALA A 32 13.14 21.96 5.73
C ALA A 32 13.08 20.54 6.35
N ASN A 33 14.15 20.10 7.02
CA ASN A 33 14.17 18.81 7.73
C ASN A 33 13.10 18.69 8.82
N VAL A 34 12.94 19.75 9.63
CA VAL A 34 11.99 19.77 10.74
C VAL A 34 10.57 19.78 10.19
N THR A 35 10.31 20.63 9.20
CA THR A 35 9.01 20.71 8.51
C THR A 35 8.61 19.38 7.86
N LEU A 36 9.54 18.70 7.17
CA LEU A 36 9.28 17.39 6.55
C LEU A 36 8.92 16.31 7.59
N ILE A 37 9.61 16.28 8.74
CA ILE A 37 9.33 15.33 9.82
C ILE A 37 7.94 15.60 10.43
N SER A 38 7.62 16.86 10.67
CA SER A 38 6.31 17.27 11.20
C SER A 38 5.19 16.91 10.22
N PHE A 39 5.37 17.19 8.92
CA PHE A 39 4.38 16.90 7.89
C PHE A 39 4.16 15.40 7.71
N GLY A 40 5.23 14.61 7.68
CA GLY A 40 5.12 13.15 7.64
C GLY A 40 4.39 12.57 8.86
N THR A 41 4.66 13.12 10.05
CA THR A 41 3.96 12.71 11.28
C THR A 41 2.47 13.04 11.21
N TRP A 42 2.11 14.23 10.74
CA TRP A 42 0.72 14.63 10.54
C TRP A 42 0.01 13.78 9.48
N ARG A 43 0.68 13.46 8.37
CA ARG A 43 0.12 12.56 7.36
C ARG A 43 -0.25 11.20 7.97
N GLU A 44 0.68 10.61 8.72
CA GLU A 44 0.51 9.31 9.38
C GLU A 44 -0.65 9.31 10.38
N THR A 45 -0.69 10.30 11.27
CA THR A 45 -1.60 10.29 12.43
C THR A 45 -2.94 10.98 12.19
N VAL A 46 -3.05 11.81 11.14
CA VAL A 46 -4.25 12.60 10.86
C VAL A 46 -4.79 12.35 9.46
N LEU A 47 -4.01 12.61 8.40
CA LEU A 47 -4.55 12.57 7.04
C LEU A 47 -4.93 11.15 6.60
N LEU A 48 -4.06 10.16 6.84
CA LEU A 48 -4.32 8.77 6.45
C LEU A 48 -5.52 8.14 7.18
N ASN A 49 -5.88 8.66 8.36
CA ASN A 49 -7.03 8.18 9.13
C ASN A 49 -8.39 8.59 8.53
N ARG A 50 -8.41 9.56 7.59
CA ARG A 50 -9.64 10.06 6.96
C ARG A 50 -9.64 10.01 5.44
N LYS A 51 -8.48 9.95 4.78
CA LYS A 51 -8.38 9.84 3.32
C LYS A 51 -7.26 8.87 2.95
N ARG A 52 -7.60 7.78 2.28
CA ARG A 52 -6.63 6.85 1.70
C ARG A 52 -5.95 7.50 0.49
N HIS A 53 -4.62 7.50 0.47
CA HIS A 53 -3.80 8.05 -0.62
C HIS A 53 -2.35 7.53 -0.51
N ASP A 54 -1.62 7.50 -1.63
CA ASP A 54 -0.31 6.84 -1.71
C ASP A 54 0.85 7.74 -1.26
N ASN A 55 0.75 9.03 -1.56
CA ASN A 55 1.77 10.05 -1.31
C ASN A 55 1.13 11.41 -1.05
N ALA A 56 1.75 12.25 -0.22
CA ALA A 56 1.30 13.63 -0.02
C ALA A 56 2.46 14.62 -0.20
N GLN A 57 2.21 15.73 -0.87
CA GLN A 57 3.18 16.80 -1.09
C GLN A 57 2.65 18.08 -0.45
N LEU A 58 3.43 18.73 0.41
CA LEU A 58 3.07 20.01 1.02
C LEU A 58 3.66 21.15 0.19
N LEU A 59 2.82 22.06 -0.29
CA LEU A 59 3.27 23.33 -0.88
C LEU A 59 3.24 24.41 0.18
N THR A 60 4.29 25.23 0.26
CA THR A 60 4.41 26.28 1.29
C THR A 60 5.10 27.53 0.76
N ALA A 61 4.64 28.70 1.17
CA ALA A 61 5.29 29.98 0.87
C ALA A 61 6.50 30.29 1.77
N ILE A 62 6.79 29.44 2.76
CA ILE A 62 7.96 29.60 3.62
C ILE A 62 9.24 29.39 2.81
N ASP A 63 10.15 30.34 2.93
CA ASP A 63 11.51 30.24 2.42
C ASP A 63 12.33 29.32 3.33
N PHE A 64 12.84 28.22 2.79
CA PHE A 64 13.66 27.29 3.55
C PHE A 64 15.12 27.75 3.63
N ASP A 65 15.81 27.34 4.68
CA ASP A 65 17.20 27.73 4.90
C ASP A 65 18.11 27.23 3.74
N GLY A 66 18.93 28.14 3.21
CA GLY A 66 19.90 27.84 2.16
C GLY A 66 19.27 27.69 0.77
N PRO A 67 19.86 26.91 -0.14
CA PRO A 67 19.37 26.76 -1.51
C PRO A 67 18.24 25.72 -1.66
N THR A 68 17.66 25.26 -0.56
CA THR A 68 16.69 24.15 -0.55
C THR A 68 15.32 24.68 -0.97
N ILE A 69 14.78 24.21 -2.09
CA ILE A 69 13.42 24.58 -2.56
C ILE A 69 12.42 23.42 -2.45
N GLY A 70 12.89 22.26 -2.01
CA GLY A 70 12.10 21.05 -1.85
C GLY A 70 12.85 20.03 -1.02
N LYS A 71 12.10 19.12 -0.38
CA LYS A 71 12.70 17.99 0.32
C LYS A 71 11.73 16.81 0.45
N ALA A 72 12.23 15.61 0.20
CA ALA A 72 11.49 14.37 0.37
C ALA A 72 12.35 13.25 0.95
N TYR A 73 11.68 12.19 1.42
CA TYR A 73 12.35 10.97 1.83
C TYR A 73 12.67 10.07 0.64
N MET A 74 13.90 9.54 0.62
CA MET A 74 14.37 8.63 -0.42
C MET A 74 13.78 7.22 -0.29
N ALA A 75 13.21 6.68 -1.37
CA ALA A 75 12.66 5.33 -1.49
C ALA A 75 11.57 5.00 -0.45
N ARG A 76 10.65 5.94 -0.21
CA ARG A 76 9.58 5.84 0.81
C ARG A 76 8.16 5.95 0.27
N MET A 77 7.96 5.84 -1.05
CA MET A 77 6.62 5.68 -1.60
C MET A 77 5.85 4.55 -0.88
N CYS A 78 4.57 4.78 -0.57
CA CYS A 78 3.67 3.95 0.26
C CYS A 78 3.95 3.89 1.77
N ASP A 79 5.07 4.40 2.28
CA ASP A 79 5.32 4.46 3.73
C ASP A 79 4.31 5.41 4.41
N PRO A 80 3.61 5.01 5.49
CA PRO A 80 2.57 5.84 6.13
C PRO A 80 3.06 7.22 6.58
N LYS A 81 4.31 7.30 7.05
CA LYS A 81 4.91 8.56 7.53
C LYS A 81 5.77 9.23 6.49
N ARG A 82 6.49 8.43 5.69
CA ARG A 82 7.60 8.92 4.86
C ARG A 82 7.27 9.01 3.38
N SER A 83 6.10 8.58 2.92
CA SER A 83 5.61 8.86 1.57
C SER A 83 5.13 10.31 1.48
N VAL A 84 6.07 11.24 1.68
CA VAL A 84 5.86 12.68 1.67
C VAL A 84 7.03 13.43 1.07
N GLY A 85 6.73 14.62 0.58
CA GLY A 85 7.69 15.68 0.31
C GLY A 85 7.11 17.06 0.66
N ILE A 86 7.99 18.04 0.75
CA ILE A 86 7.67 19.46 0.95
C ILE A 86 8.27 20.25 -0.21
N ILE A 87 7.54 21.23 -0.73
CA ILE A 87 7.92 22.07 -1.86
C ILE A 87 7.69 23.52 -1.46
N GLN A 88 8.74 24.32 -1.56
CA GLN A 88 8.64 25.78 -1.45
C GLN A 88 7.98 26.33 -2.71
N ASP A 89 7.05 27.26 -2.55
CA ASP A 89 6.45 28.05 -3.64
C ASP A 89 7.44 29.12 -4.12
N HIS A 90 8.48 28.66 -4.81
CA HIS A 90 9.64 29.48 -5.19
C HIS A 90 9.47 30.21 -6.53
N SER A 91 8.40 29.95 -7.27
CA SER A 91 8.18 30.56 -8.58
C SER A 91 6.72 30.59 -9.01
N THR A 92 6.31 31.68 -9.65
CA THR A 92 5.01 31.78 -10.35
C THR A 92 4.96 30.99 -11.66
N ILE A 93 6.08 30.42 -12.11
CA ILE A 93 6.15 29.60 -13.33
C ILE A 93 5.78 28.16 -12.97
N ASN A 94 4.57 27.74 -13.35
CA ASN A 94 4.03 26.40 -13.08
C ASN A 94 4.97 25.25 -13.47
N LEU A 95 5.74 25.41 -14.56
CA LEU A 95 6.71 24.38 -14.98
C LEU A 95 7.83 24.20 -13.94
N LEU A 96 8.34 25.27 -13.36
CA LEU A 96 9.40 25.20 -12.35
C LEU A 96 8.88 24.51 -11.09
N MET A 97 7.68 24.89 -10.65
CA MET A 97 6.99 24.25 -9.52
C MET A 97 6.72 22.77 -9.76
N ALA A 98 6.24 22.41 -10.95
CA ALA A 98 6.01 21.03 -11.33
C ALA A 98 7.31 20.21 -11.35
N VAL A 99 8.41 20.75 -11.87
CA VAL A 99 9.71 20.05 -11.87
C VAL A 99 10.20 19.81 -10.45
N THR A 100 10.08 20.79 -9.54
CA THR A 100 10.42 20.59 -8.12
C THR A 100 9.56 19.50 -7.48
N MET A 101 8.25 19.52 -7.70
CA MET A 101 7.38 18.46 -7.17
C MET A 101 7.72 17.08 -7.76
N ALA A 102 8.02 17.00 -9.06
CA ALA A 102 8.44 15.76 -9.71
C ALA A 102 9.78 15.25 -9.19
N HIS A 103 10.70 16.16 -8.88
CA HIS A 103 11.99 15.85 -8.26
C HIS A 103 11.78 15.21 -6.88
N GLU A 104 10.97 15.81 -6.02
CA GLU A 104 10.69 15.29 -4.68
C GLU A 104 9.92 13.95 -4.72
N MET A 105 8.96 13.80 -5.63
CA MET A 105 8.31 12.51 -5.87
C MET A 105 9.29 11.47 -6.45
N GLY A 106 10.26 11.88 -7.26
CA GLY A 106 11.35 11.04 -7.76
C GLY A 106 12.19 10.45 -6.64
N HIS A 107 12.56 11.26 -5.64
CA HIS A 107 13.19 10.78 -4.41
C HIS A 107 12.30 9.76 -3.68
N ASN A 108 11.00 10.03 -3.51
CA ASN A 108 10.09 9.05 -2.90
C ASN A 108 10.06 7.71 -3.66
N LEU A 109 10.21 7.74 -4.98
CA LEU A 109 10.32 6.60 -5.89
C LEU A 109 11.74 6.04 -6.03
N GLY A 110 12.68 6.50 -5.20
CA GLY A 110 14.02 5.93 -5.08
C GLY A 110 15.02 6.37 -6.14
N MET A 111 14.77 7.48 -6.84
CA MET A 111 15.72 8.09 -7.78
C MET A 111 16.67 9.02 -7.04
N ASP A 112 17.99 8.86 -7.21
CA ASP A 112 18.97 9.77 -6.62
C ASP A 112 19.22 10.95 -7.57
N HIS A 113 20.00 11.92 -7.13
CA HIS A 113 20.43 13.02 -7.96
C HIS A 113 21.32 12.57 -9.11
N ASP A 114 21.17 13.23 -10.26
CA ASP A 114 22.01 13.00 -11.42
C ASP A 114 23.49 13.32 -11.16
N GLU A 115 24.37 12.41 -11.60
CA GLU A 115 25.81 12.60 -11.67
C GLU A 115 26.27 13.02 -13.07
N LYS A 116 27.58 13.30 -13.24
CA LYS A 116 28.16 13.80 -14.49
C LYS A 116 27.92 12.90 -15.72
N HIS A 117 27.74 11.59 -15.50
CA HIS A 117 27.53 10.62 -16.57
C HIS A 117 26.04 10.43 -16.94
N CYS A 118 25.14 11.02 -16.17
CA CYS A 118 23.70 10.93 -16.38
C CYS A 118 23.25 11.92 -17.45
N THR A 119 22.36 11.50 -18.35
CA THR A 119 21.84 12.31 -19.44
C THR A 119 20.38 11.98 -19.72
N CYS A 120 19.63 13.01 -20.11
CA CYS A 120 18.26 12.92 -20.62
C CYS A 120 18.15 13.51 -22.04
N GLY A 121 19.28 13.81 -22.70
CA GLY A 121 19.31 14.49 -24.00
C GLY A 121 18.92 15.98 -23.95
N ALA A 122 18.73 16.55 -22.76
CA ALA A 122 18.43 17.96 -22.53
C ALA A 122 19.48 18.60 -21.61
N LYS A 123 19.44 19.94 -21.47
CA LYS A 123 20.40 20.71 -20.64
C LYS A 123 20.34 20.37 -19.15
N SER A 124 19.16 20.01 -18.64
CA SER A 124 18.94 19.73 -17.22
C SER A 124 17.76 18.78 -17.07
N CYS A 125 18.00 17.65 -16.41
CA CYS A 125 17.02 16.61 -16.16
C CYS A 125 16.28 16.87 -14.84
N VAL A 126 15.13 16.20 -14.64
CA VAL A 126 14.29 16.40 -13.44
C VAL A 126 15.08 16.14 -12.14
N MET A 127 15.96 15.14 -12.10
CA MET A 127 16.75 14.77 -10.91
C MET A 127 18.09 15.51 -10.79
N ALA A 128 18.29 16.61 -11.52
CA ALA A 128 19.48 17.44 -11.33
C ALA A 128 19.55 17.98 -9.89
N LYS A 129 20.76 18.03 -9.31
CA LYS A 129 21.02 18.50 -7.92
C LYS A 129 20.55 19.93 -7.62
N ALA A 130 20.39 20.75 -8.65
CA ALA A 130 19.94 22.12 -8.55
C ALA A 130 19.01 22.43 -9.72
N LEU A 131 17.97 23.21 -9.46
CA LEU A 131 17.00 23.59 -10.47
C LEU A 131 17.62 24.54 -11.49
N SER A 132 17.54 24.18 -12.77
CA SER A 132 17.93 25.04 -13.89
C SER A 132 16.89 26.13 -14.15
N ARG A 133 17.30 27.27 -14.71
CA ARG A 133 16.38 28.30 -15.24
C ARG A 133 15.53 27.80 -16.41
N GLN A 134 16.01 26.78 -17.12
CA GLN A 134 15.31 26.11 -18.22
C GLN A 134 15.36 24.61 -17.96
N PRO A 135 14.55 24.08 -17.02
CA PRO A 135 14.52 22.65 -16.75
C PRO A 135 13.81 21.91 -17.87
N SER A 136 14.19 20.66 -18.09
CA SER A 136 13.43 19.78 -18.97
C SER A 136 12.34 19.02 -18.19
N LYS A 137 11.45 18.38 -18.95
CA LYS A 137 10.44 17.43 -18.43
C LYS A 137 10.96 15.98 -18.43
N LEU A 138 12.26 15.77 -18.62
CA LEU A 138 12.83 14.45 -18.87
C LEU A 138 13.62 13.93 -17.66
N PHE A 139 13.34 12.69 -17.28
CA PHE A 139 14.19 11.93 -16.36
C PHE A 139 15.42 11.41 -17.09
N SER A 140 16.55 11.31 -16.39
CA SER A 140 17.79 10.81 -16.99
C SER A 140 17.77 9.29 -17.14
N ASN A 141 18.74 8.76 -17.89
CA ASN A 141 19.02 7.32 -17.92
C ASN A 141 19.33 6.75 -16.52
N CYS A 142 19.97 7.52 -15.64
CA CYS A 142 20.26 7.10 -14.27
C CYS A 142 18.98 7.01 -13.43
N SER A 143 18.10 8.02 -13.51
CA SER A 143 16.83 8.03 -12.79
C SER A 143 15.96 6.81 -13.16
N GLN A 144 15.94 6.44 -14.45
CA GLN A 144 15.22 5.25 -14.93
C GLN A 144 15.77 3.96 -14.30
N GLU A 145 17.09 3.82 -14.23
CA GLU A 145 17.73 2.64 -13.65
C GLU A 145 17.53 2.56 -12.13
N ASP A 146 17.61 3.70 -11.43
CA ASP A 146 17.37 3.77 -9.99
C ASP A 146 15.92 3.44 -9.64
N TYR A 147 14.97 3.98 -10.39
CA TYR A 147 13.56 3.64 -10.25
C TYR A 147 13.30 2.14 -10.49
N ARG A 148 13.92 1.56 -11.52
CA ARG A 148 13.82 0.12 -11.80
C ARG A 148 14.36 -0.72 -10.64
N LYS A 149 15.54 -0.37 -10.10
CA LYS A 149 16.11 -1.02 -8.91
C LYS A 149 15.19 -0.88 -7.70
N TYR A 150 14.61 0.30 -7.49
CA TYR A 150 13.66 0.57 -6.41
C TYR A 150 12.44 -0.36 -6.49
N LEU A 151 11.81 -0.48 -7.66
CA LEU A 151 10.65 -1.36 -7.87
C LEU A 151 10.99 -2.83 -7.59
N ILE A 152 12.12 -3.32 -8.10
CA ILE A 152 12.55 -4.71 -7.90
C ILE A 152 12.78 -5.02 -6.42
N LYS A 153 13.45 -4.10 -5.71
CA LYS A 153 13.85 -4.25 -4.33
C LYS A 153 12.69 -4.09 -3.34
N HIS A 154 11.84 -3.07 -3.53
CA HIS A 154 10.85 -2.68 -2.53
C HIS A 154 9.43 -3.15 -2.86
N ARG A 155 9.10 -3.35 -4.15
CA ARG A 155 7.78 -3.81 -4.62
C ARG A 155 6.61 -3.09 -3.93
N PRO A 156 6.57 -1.74 -4.00
CA PRO A 156 5.53 -0.95 -3.34
C PRO A 156 4.14 -1.33 -3.88
N LYS A 157 3.25 -1.78 -3.00
CA LYS A 157 1.94 -2.31 -3.41
C LYS A 157 0.87 -1.22 -3.61
N CYS A 158 0.99 -0.06 -2.96
CA CYS A 158 -0.05 0.96 -2.99
C CYS A 158 -0.20 1.61 -4.38
N ILE A 159 0.89 1.68 -5.15
CA ILE A 159 0.90 2.28 -6.49
C ILE A 159 0.44 1.32 -7.61
N LEU A 160 -0.14 0.16 -7.27
CA LEU A 160 -0.60 -0.84 -8.24
C LEU A 160 -2.08 -0.68 -8.59
N ASN A 161 -2.89 -0.14 -7.68
CA ASN A 161 -4.31 0.07 -7.94
C ASN A 161 -4.53 1.37 -8.71
N LYS A 162 -5.44 1.33 -9.69
CA LYS A 162 -5.94 2.53 -10.39
C LYS A 162 -6.96 3.23 -9.49
N PRO A 163 -6.89 4.56 -9.27
CA PRO A 163 -7.96 5.29 -8.60
C PRO A 163 -9.21 5.29 -9.47
N MET A 164 -10.40 5.36 -8.86
CA MET A 164 -11.63 5.54 -9.62
C MET A 164 -11.68 6.98 -10.18
N GLY A 165 -12.27 7.18 -11.36
CA GLY A 165 -12.43 8.52 -11.93
C GLY A 165 -13.16 9.49 -10.98
N THR A 166 -14.09 8.98 -10.17
CA THR A 166 -14.80 9.75 -9.13
C THR A 166 -13.93 10.16 -7.93
N ASP A 167 -12.78 9.51 -7.72
CA ASP A 167 -11.84 9.89 -6.67
C ASP A 167 -10.91 11.04 -7.11
N ILE A 168 -10.79 11.28 -8.42
CA ILE A 168 -9.91 12.28 -9.00
C ILE A 168 -10.59 13.65 -8.92
N VAL A 169 -9.92 14.60 -8.28
CA VAL A 169 -10.47 15.95 -8.01
C VAL A 169 -9.91 17.01 -8.96
N SER A 170 -8.95 16.66 -9.81
CA SER A 170 -8.53 17.52 -10.91
C SER A 170 -9.63 17.60 -11.97
N PRO A 171 -9.75 18.72 -12.70
CA PRO A 171 -10.58 18.76 -13.91
C PRO A 171 -10.14 17.67 -14.91
N PRO A 172 -11.07 16.95 -15.56
CA PRO A 172 -10.74 15.92 -16.55
C PRO A 172 -9.89 16.46 -17.71
N ILE A 173 -8.90 15.68 -18.15
CA ILE A 173 -8.02 16.03 -19.27
C ILE A 173 -7.87 14.82 -20.20
N CYS A 174 -8.61 14.85 -21.30
CA CYS A 174 -8.51 13.83 -22.33
C CYS A 174 -7.09 13.70 -22.90
N GLY A 175 -6.56 12.49 -22.85
CA GLY A 175 -5.25 12.10 -23.38
C GLY A 175 -4.14 12.09 -22.33
N ASN A 176 -4.47 12.12 -21.04
CA ASN A 176 -3.53 12.06 -19.92
C ASN A 176 -3.30 10.62 -19.39
N GLU A 177 -3.94 9.63 -20.01
CA GLU A 177 -3.90 8.20 -19.67
C GLU A 177 -4.54 7.84 -18.31
N LEU A 178 -5.36 8.73 -17.75
CA LEU A 178 -6.23 8.46 -16.60
C LEU A 178 -7.67 8.46 -17.10
N LEU A 179 -8.46 7.48 -16.66
CA LEU A 179 -9.90 7.50 -16.92
C LEU A 179 -10.57 8.40 -15.88
N GLU A 180 -10.95 9.60 -16.29
CA GLU A 180 -11.56 10.61 -15.42
C GLU A 180 -13.08 10.67 -15.59
N LEU A 181 -13.76 11.52 -14.80
CA LEU A 181 -15.19 11.73 -14.93
C LEU A 181 -15.52 12.23 -16.35
N GLU A 182 -16.65 11.80 -16.92
CA GLU A 182 -17.15 12.19 -18.26
C GLU A 182 -16.41 11.55 -19.47
N GLU A 183 -15.28 10.90 -19.25
CA GLU A 183 -14.57 10.10 -20.25
C GLU A 183 -15.08 8.66 -20.27
N GLU A 184 -15.09 8.05 -21.46
CA GLU A 184 -15.43 6.62 -21.60
C GLU A 184 -14.17 5.75 -21.76
N CYS A 185 -13.06 6.37 -22.18
CA CYS A 185 -11.76 5.77 -22.34
C CYS A 185 -10.67 6.85 -22.42
N ASP A 186 -9.44 6.54 -22.02
CA ASP A 186 -8.27 7.39 -22.27
C ASP A 186 -7.07 6.48 -22.61
N CYS A 187 -6.51 6.66 -23.79
CA CYS A 187 -5.33 5.92 -24.29
C CYS A 187 -4.15 6.84 -24.60
N GLY A 188 -4.15 8.04 -24.03
CA GLY A 188 -3.15 9.08 -24.29
C GLY A 188 -3.42 9.87 -25.57
N SER A 189 -2.43 10.64 -25.99
CA SER A 189 -2.55 11.47 -27.20
C SER A 189 -2.81 10.65 -28.49
N PRO A 190 -3.42 11.23 -29.53
CA PRO A 190 -3.63 10.56 -30.82
C PRO A 190 -2.37 9.98 -31.46
N ARG A 191 -1.20 10.54 -31.16
CA ARG A 191 0.09 10.05 -31.66
C ARG A 191 0.54 8.74 -31.00
N ASN A 192 0.19 8.54 -29.74
CA ASN A 192 0.67 7.42 -28.91
C ASN A 192 -0.40 6.36 -28.66
N CYS A 193 -1.69 6.68 -28.85
CA CYS A 193 -2.78 5.76 -28.61
C CYS A 193 -2.71 4.57 -29.59
N GLN A 194 -2.64 3.37 -29.02
CA GLN A 194 -2.68 2.10 -29.77
C GLN A 194 -4.00 1.35 -29.55
N ASN A 195 -4.94 1.93 -28.80
CA ASN A 195 -6.18 1.28 -28.43
C ASN A 195 -7.26 1.53 -29.51
N PRO A 196 -7.65 0.52 -30.31
CA PRO A 196 -8.64 0.71 -31.39
C PRO A 196 -10.06 0.97 -30.87
N CYS A 197 -10.31 0.70 -29.59
CA CYS A 197 -11.61 0.87 -28.95
C CYS A 197 -11.85 2.32 -28.50
N CYS A 198 -10.81 3.15 -28.50
CA CYS A 198 -10.85 4.50 -27.96
C CYS A 198 -10.52 5.56 -29.00
N ASN A 199 -11.36 6.57 -29.11
CA ASN A 199 -11.04 7.76 -29.89
C ASN A 199 -10.21 8.72 -29.04
N ALA A 200 -8.89 8.68 -29.22
CA ALA A 200 -7.90 9.48 -28.49
C ALA A 200 -8.09 11.02 -28.57
N THR A 201 -8.86 11.52 -29.55
CA THR A 201 -9.15 12.96 -29.66
C THR A 201 -10.32 13.38 -28.77
N THR A 202 -11.22 12.46 -28.45
CA THR A 202 -12.49 12.76 -27.76
C THR A 202 -12.66 12.03 -26.43
N CYS A 203 -11.80 11.04 -26.14
CA CYS A 203 -11.91 10.15 -24.98
C CYS A 203 -13.28 9.45 -24.87
N LYS A 204 -13.83 9.13 -26.06
CA LYS A 204 -15.06 8.37 -26.24
C LYS A 204 -14.77 7.03 -26.89
N LEU A 205 -15.61 6.05 -26.60
CA LEU A 205 -15.53 4.76 -27.26
C LEU A 205 -15.78 4.90 -28.75
N THR A 206 -15.06 4.12 -29.55
CA THR A 206 -15.32 4.02 -30.98
C THR A 206 -16.66 3.32 -31.23
N SER A 207 -17.28 3.61 -32.39
CA SER A 207 -18.58 3.02 -32.73
C SER A 207 -18.54 1.49 -32.67
N GLY A 208 -19.48 0.90 -31.92
CA GLY A 208 -19.57 -0.55 -31.72
C GLY A 208 -18.74 -1.11 -30.56
N SER A 209 -17.90 -0.29 -29.92
CA SER A 209 -17.14 -0.68 -28.73
C SER A 209 -18.02 -0.60 -27.47
N GLN A 210 -17.87 -1.57 -26.57
CA GLN A 210 -18.49 -1.61 -25.24
C GLN A 210 -17.51 -1.23 -24.13
N CYS A 211 -16.21 -1.37 -24.41
CA CYS A 211 -15.13 -1.07 -23.48
C CYS A 211 -13.84 -0.77 -24.25
N ALA A 212 -12.86 -0.19 -23.57
CA ALA A 212 -11.53 0.06 -24.11
C ALA A 212 -10.40 -0.43 -23.20
N ASP A 213 -10.56 -0.33 -21.88
CA ASP A 213 -9.58 -0.74 -20.88
C ASP A 213 -10.24 -1.69 -19.86
N GLY A 214 -9.42 -2.43 -19.12
CA GLY A 214 -9.84 -3.38 -18.09
C GLY A 214 -9.65 -4.84 -18.48
N VAL A 215 -9.34 -5.68 -17.48
CA VAL A 215 -9.04 -7.12 -17.66
C VAL A 215 -10.25 -7.94 -18.14
N CYS A 216 -11.47 -7.41 -18.01
CA CYS A 216 -12.70 -7.99 -18.57
C CYS A 216 -13.09 -7.38 -19.93
N CYS A 217 -12.22 -6.61 -20.57
CA CYS A 217 -12.39 -6.14 -21.94
C CYS A 217 -11.55 -7.00 -22.90
N ASP A 218 -12.16 -7.40 -24.02
CA ASP A 218 -11.48 -8.15 -25.08
C ASP A 218 -12.04 -7.75 -26.43
N GLN A 219 -11.17 -7.35 -27.36
CA GLN A 219 -11.57 -6.86 -28.69
C GLN A 219 -12.72 -5.82 -28.62
N CYS A 220 -12.61 -4.86 -27.71
CA CYS A 220 -13.61 -3.81 -27.47
C CYS A 220 -14.98 -4.29 -26.98
N ARG A 221 -15.08 -5.54 -26.51
CA ARG A 221 -16.30 -6.17 -25.98
C ARG A 221 -16.08 -6.69 -24.57
N PHE A 222 -17.15 -6.75 -23.78
CA PHE A 222 -17.06 -7.40 -22.47
C PHE A 222 -16.79 -8.89 -22.64
N LYS A 223 -15.83 -9.42 -21.88
CA LYS A 223 -15.62 -10.86 -21.76
C LYS A 223 -16.88 -11.52 -21.20
N GLY A 224 -17.17 -12.74 -21.63
CA GLY A 224 -18.37 -13.47 -21.20
C GLY A 224 -18.45 -13.65 -19.68
N ALA A 225 -19.67 -13.67 -19.14
CA ALA A 225 -19.90 -13.89 -17.72
C ALA A 225 -19.27 -15.23 -17.27
N GLY A 226 -18.55 -15.20 -16.14
CA GLY A 226 -17.83 -16.36 -15.63
C GLY A 226 -16.40 -16.52 -16.15
N THR A 227 -15.92 -15.65 -17.06
CA THR A 227 -14.52 -15.66 -17.51
C THR A 227 -13.60 -15.23 -16.37
N GLU A 228 -12.55 -15.98 -16.07
CA GLU A 228 -11.58 -15.60 -15.04
C GLU A 228 -10.83 -14.31 -15.42
N CYS A 229 -10.88 -13.31 -14.54
CA CYS A 229 -10.16 -12.03 -14.71
C CYS A 229 -9.04 -11.82 -13.71
N ARG A 230 -9.04 -12.57 -12.62
CA ARG A 230 -7.94 -12.62 -11.67
C ARG A 230 -7.84 -14.02 -11.08
N ALA A 231 -6.67 -14.64 -11.23
CA ALA A 231 -6.38 -15.92 -10.60
C ALA A 231 -6.34 -15.79 -9.07
N ALA A 232 -6.68 -16.88 -8.37
CA ALA A 232 -6.47 -17.00 -6.93
C ALA A 232 -4.97 -16.94 -6.61
N LYS A 233 -4.59 -16.07 -5.67
CA LYS A 233 -3.20 -15.89 -5.27
C LYS A 233 -2.69 -16.96 -4.31
N ASP A 234 -3.55 -17.44 -3.43
CA ASP A 234 -3.24 -18.42 -2.40
C ASP A 234 -4.51 -19.18 -1.97
N ASP A 235 -4.37 -20.18 -1.09
CA ASP A 235 -5.47 -21.04 -0.63
C ASP A 235 -6.64 -20.27 0.02
N CYS A 236 -6.45 -19.01 0.43
CA CYS A 236 -7.46 -18.19 1.08
C CYS A 236 -8.09 -17.13 0.17
N ASP A 237 -7.74 -17.17 -1.11
CA ASP A 237 -8.20 -16.27 -2.14
C ASP A 237 -9.00 -17.05 -3.19
N MET A 238 -10.00 -16.44 -3.79
CA MET A 238 -10.73 -17.05 -4.92
C MET A 238 -10.32 -16.36 -6.22
N ALA A 239 -10.53 -17.07 -7.33
CA ALA A 239 -10.50 -16.43 -8.63
C ALA A 239 -11.69 -15.48 -8.77
N ASP A 240 -11.44 -14.27 -9.27
CA ASP A 240 -12.50 -13.32 -9.64
C ASP A 240 -12.91 -13.55 -11.10
N LEU A 241 -14.20 -13.38 -11.37
CA LEU A 241 -14.81 -13.68 -12.66
C LEU A 241 -15.51 -12.44 -13.23
N CYS A 242 -15.39 -12.24 -14.54
CA CYS A 242 -16.10 -11.20 -15.27
C CYS A 242 -17.61 -11.39 -15.14
N THR A 243 -18.34 -10.28 -15.04
CA THR A 243 -19.81 -10.28 -14.96
C THR A 243 -20.49 -10.44 -16.32
N GLY A 244 -19.77 -10.20 -17.43
CA GLY A 244 -20.34 -10.10 -18.78
C GLY A 244 -20.95 -8.73 -19.10
N GLN A 245 -20.96 -7.82 -18.14
CA GLN A 245 -21.63 -6.50 -18.26
C GLN A 245 -20.70 -5.33 -17.91
N SER A 246 -19.47 -5.61 -17.50
CA SER A 246 -18.44 -4.62 -17.16
C SER A 246 -17.08 -5.07 -17.66
N ALA A 247 -16.22 -4.11 -17.95
CA ALA A 247 -14.82 -4.34 -18.28
C ALA A 247 -13.91 -4.40 -17.05
N GLU A 248 -14.42 -3.98 -15.90
CA GLU A 248 -13.74 -4.15 -14.61
C GLU A 248 -13.96 -5.55 -14.05
N CYS A 249 -12.92 -6.09 -13.42
CA CYS A 249 -13.02 -7.34 -12.67
C CYS A 249 -13.60 -7.03 -11.30
N PRO A 250 -14.73 -7.64 -10.89
CA PRO A 250 -15.27 -7.44 -9.56
C PRO A 250 -14.27 -7.98 -8.53
N MET A 251 -13.64 -7.07 -7.78
CA MET A 251 -12.59 -7.41 -6.83
C MET A 251 -13.18 -7.59 -5.43
N ASP A 252 -13.64 -8.78 -5.07
CA ASP A 252 -13.80 -9.11 -3.65
C ASP A 252 -14.05 -10.58 -3.26
N ARG A 253 -13.74 -11.57 -4.11
CA ARG A 253 -14.00 -12.96 -3.74
C ARG A 253 -12.81 -13.54 -2.99
N PHE A 254 -13.00 -13.83 -1.72
CA PHE A 254 -12.03 -14.52 -0.88
C PHE A 254 -12.66 -15.73 -0.22
N GLN A 255 -11.84 -16.71 0.16
CA GLN A 255 -12.37 -17.90 0.79
C GLN A 255 -12.98 -17.59 2.14
N ARG A 256 -14.10 -18.26 2.41
CA ARG A 256 -14.79 -18.16 3.68
C ARG A 256 -13.84 -18.45 4.84
N ASN A 257 -14.04 -17.72 5.93
CA ASN A 257 -13.31 -18.00 7.16
C ASN A 257 -13.54 -19.47 7.57
N GLY A 258 -12.47 -20.14 7.98
CA GLY A 258 -12.50 -21.57 8.32
C GLY A 258 -12.16 -22.53 7.17
N HIS A 259 -11.98 -22.05 5.93
CA HIS A 259 -11.48 -22.91 4.85
C HIS A 259 -10.06 -23.41 5.16
N PRO A 260 -9.75 -24.71 5.08
CA PRO A 260 -8.40 -25.19 5.38
C PRO A 260 -7.36 -24.68 4.39
N CYS A 261 -6.18 -24.27 4.89
CA CYS A 261 -5.12 -23.68 4.07
C CYS A 261 -3.73 -24.20 4.46
N LEU A 262 -2.75 -23.99 3.57
CA LEU A 262 -1.37 -24.45 3.68
C LEU A 262 -1.24 -25.95 3.94
N LYS A 263 -2.00 -26.77 3.20
CA LYS A 263 -2.10 -28.22 3.41
C LYS A 263 -2.56 -28.57 4.85
N ASN A 264 -3.69 -28.00 5.27
CA ASN A 264 -4.30 -28.17 6.61
C ASN A 264 -3.47 -27.67 7.80
N LYS A 265 -2.48 -26.79 7.56
CA LYS A 265 -1.68 -26.18 8.63
C LYS A 265 -2.36 -24.99 9.29
N GLY A 266 -3.40 -24.44 8.67
CA GLY A 266 -4.19 -23.35 9.19
C GLY A 266 -5.60 -23.35 8.61
N TYR A 267 -6.34 -22.30 8.95
CA TYR A 267 -7.64 -22.00 8.37
C TYR A 267 -7.65 -20.55 7.89
N CYS A 268 -8.37 -20.29 6.81
CA CYS A 268 -8.50 -18.95 6.26
C CYS A 268 -9.21 -18.04 7.25
N TYR A 269 -8.68 -16.83 7.39
CA TYR A 269 -9.25 -15.78 8.21
C TYR A 269 -8.96 -14.43 7.55
N ASN A 270 -10.01 -13.73 7.13
CA ASN A 270 -9.96 -12.43 6.46
C ASN A 270 -8.87 -12.39 5.37
N ARG A 271 -8.98 -13.29 4.37
CA ARG A 271 -8.09 -13.40 3.19
C ARG A 271 -6.67 -13.90 3.48
N THR A 272 -6.37 -14.29 4.71
CA THR A 272 -5.04 -14.79 5.09
C THR A 272 -5.11 -16.17 5.71
N CYS A 273 -3.99 -16.88 5.74
CA CYS A 273 -3.84 -18.16 6.46
C CYS A 273 -2.94 -17.97 7.69
N PRO A 274 -3.47 -17.45 8.82
CA PRO A 274 -2.66 -17.22 10.01
C PRO A 274 -2.21 -18.55 10.64
N THR A 275 -0.89 -18.70 10.80
CA THR A 275 -0.30 -19.85 11.50
C THR A 275 0.69 -19.35 12.56
N LEU A 276 0.84 -20.12 13.64
CA LEU A 276 1.83 -19.82 14.69
C LEU A 276 3.24 -19.72 14.09
N LYS A 277 3.58 -20.58 13.12
CA LYS A 277 4.89 -20.58 12.45
C LYS A 277 5.15 -19.30 11.66
N ASN A 278 4.19 -18.86 10.83
CA ASN A 278 4.36 -17.65 10.03
C ASN A 278 4.48 -16.41 10.93
N GLN A 279 3.75 -16.36 12.05
CA GLN A 279 3.90 -15.29 13.05
C GLN A 279 5.30 -15.30 13.68
N CYS A 280 5.84 -16.46 14.05
CA CYS A 280 7.22 -16.57 14.56
C CYS A 280 8.26 -16.11 13.55
N ILE A 281 8.10 -16.47 12.27
CA ILE A 281 8.99 -16.03 11.19
C ILE A 281 8.92 -14.51 11.03
N SER A 282 7.72 -13.92 11.10
CA SER A 282 7.53 -12.46 11.01
C SER A 282 8.25 -11.70 12.12
N PHE A 283 8.32 -12.25 13.33
CA PHE A 283 8.97 -11.58 14.47
C PHE A 283 10.47 -11.87 14.59
N PHE A 284 10.91 -13.09 14.30
CA PHE A 284 12.27 -13.55 14.62
C PHE A 284 13.14 -13.89 13.39
N GLY A 285 12.55 -13.88 12.20
CA GLY A 285 13.21 -14.14 10.92
C GLY A 285 12.95 -15.56 10.36
N PRO A 286 13.44 -15.85 9.14
CA PRO A 286 13.10 -17.06 8.38
C PRO A 286 13.38 -18.41 9.07
N SER A 287 14.37 -18.46 9.97
CA SER A 287 14.76 -19.67 10.70
C SER A 287 13.87 -19.98 11.91
N ALA A 288 12.99 -19.06 12.31
CA ALA A 288 12.21 -19.19 13.52
C ALA A 288 11.11 -20.27 13.39
N THR A 289 10.85 -20.95 14.51
CA THR A 289 9.84 -22.00 14.63
C THR A 289 8.94 -21.73 15.84
N VAL A 290 7.82 -22.46 15.92
CA VAL A 290 6.95 -22.41 17.10
C VAL A 290 7.67 -23.08 18.28
N ALA A 291 7.60 -22.47 19.46
CA ALA A 291 8.17 -23.08 20.66
C ALA A 291 7.41 -24.33 21.09
N LYS A 292 8.00 -25.12 22.00
CA LYS A 292 7.35 -26.29 22.59
C LYS A 292 6.07 -25.91 23.34
N ASP A 293 5.09 -26.82 23.37
CA ASP A 293 3.80 -26.61 24.03
C ASP A 293 3.91 -26.26 25.51
N SER A 294 4.97 -26.75 26.18
CA SER A 294 5.28 -26.40 27.56
C SER A 294 5.43 -24.89 27.79
N CYS A 295 5.88 -24.13 26.79
CA CYS A 295 6.01 -22.68 26.87
C CYS A 295 4.64 -21.98 26.99
N PHE A 296 3.63 -22.47 26.27
CA PHE A 296 2.30 -21.87 26.24
C PHE A 296 1.56 -22.02 27.58
N LYS A 297 1.96 -22.97 28.44
CA LYS A 297 1.45 -23.05 29.83
C LYS A 297 1.71 -21.77 30.63
N GLY A 298 2.70 -20.96 30.23
CA GLY A 298 2.93 -19.63 30.79
C GLY A 298 1.71 -18.71 30.69
N ASN A 299 0.87 -18.89 29.68
CA ASN A 299 -0.34 -18.09 29.48
C ASN A 299 -1.45 -18.36 30.51
N GLN A 300 -1.36 -19.45 31.29
CA GLN A 300 -2.30 -19.72 32.40
C GLN A 300 -2.00 -18.83 33.62
N LYS A 301 -0.82 -18.22 33.69
CA LYS A 301 -0.46 -17.26 34.72
C LYS A 301 -0.75 -15.86 34.19
N SER A 302 -1.63 -15.11 34.87
CA SER A 302 -1.82 -13.70 34.53
C SER A 302 -0.58 -12.91 34.97
N HIS A 303 0.16 -12.39 34.01
CA HIS A 303 1.31 -11.51 34.22
C HIS A 303 1.33 -10.43 33.12
N ASN A 304 2.23 -9.45 33.22
CA ASN A 304 2.27 -8.31 32.31
C ASN A 304 2.30 -8.67 30.82
N HIS A 305 2.89 -9.80 30.44
CA HIS A 305 3.04 -10.23 29.04
C HIS A 305 2.41 -11.60 28.74
N THR A 306 1.79 -12.27 29.72
CA THR A 306 1.17 -13.60 29.58
C THR A 306 -0.27 -13.56 30.04
N TYR A 307 -1.19 -13.69 29.10
CA TYR A 307 -2.64 -13.70 29.30
C TYR A 307 -3.31 -14.16 27.99
N CYS A 308 -4.63 -14.37 27.99
CA CYS A 308 -5.40 -14.71 26.79
C CYS A 308 -6.12 -13.49 26.19
N ARG A 309 -6.72 -12.67 27.05
CA ARG A 309 -7.51 -11.51 26.64
C ARG A 309 -7.52 -10.45 27.75
N LYS A 310 -8.08 -9.30 27.44
CA LYS A 310 -8.35 -8.24 28.40
C LYS A 310 -9.83 -7.97 28.46
N GLU A 311 -10.34 -7.82 29.68
CA GLU A 311 -11.71 -7.39 29.94
C GLU A 311 -11.64 -6.15 30.82
N ASN A 312 -12.16 -5.01 30.36
CA ASN A 312 -12.09 -3.73 31.07
C ASN A 312 -10.67 -3.36 31.55
N GLY A 313 -9.66 -3.59 30.71
CA GLY A 313 -8.25 -3.34 31.03
C GLY A 313 -7.58 -4.41 31.92
N LYS A 314 -8.34 -5.33 32.50
CA LYS A 314 -7.82 -6.43 33.32
C LYS A 314 -7.37 -7.60 32.45
N LYS A 315 -6.13 -8.05 32.65
CA LYS A 315 -5.54 -9.21 31.94
C LYS A 315 -6.11 -10.52 32.49
N ILE A 316 -6.78 -11.28 31.64
CA ILE A 316 -7.42 -12.55 32.00
C ILE A 316 -6.50 -13.72 31.62
N PRO A 317 -6.12 -14.58 32.57
CA PRO A 317 -5.31 -15.76 32.27
C PRO A 317 -6.06 -16.73 31.35
N CYS A 318 -5.31 -17.51 30.57
CA CYS A 318 -5.91 -18.54 29.72
C CYS A 318 -6.44 -19.71 30.54
N ALA A 319 -7.58 -20.26 30.13
CA ALA A 319 -7.96 -21.62 30.51
C ALA A 319 -6.99 -22.64 29.88
N PRO A 320 -6.88 -23.87 30.41
CA PRO A 320 -5.95 -24.88 29.90
C PRO A 320 -6.07 -25.16 28.40
N GLN A 321 -7.30 -25.16 27.87
CA GLN A 321 -7.59 -25.36 26.44
C GLN A 321 -7.26 -24.14 25.57
N ASP A 322 -7.16 -22.95 26.16
CA ASP A 322 -6.99 -21.68 25.45
C ASP A 322 -5.53 -21.21 25.39
N VAL A 323 -4.60 -21.95 26.00
CA VAL A 323 -3.19 -21.53 26.14
C VAL A 323 -2.50 -21.19 24.82
N LYS A 324 -2.96 -21.77 23.70
CA LYS A 324 -2.47 -21.51 22.34
C LYS A 324 -3.01 -20.23 21.71
N CYS A 325 -3.91 -19.51 22.39
CA CYS A 325 -4.55 -18.28 21.92
C CYS A 325 -4.18 -17.04 22.74
N GLY A 326 -3.22 -17.17 23.67
CA GLY A 326 -2.63 -16.05 24.41
C GLY A 326 -1.36 -15.51 23.77
N ARG A 327 -0.31 -15.30 24.57
CA ARG A 327 1.02 -14.90 24.09
C ARG A 327 1.60 -15.97 23.17
N LEU A 328 2.17 -15.55 22.03
CA LEU A 328 2.90 -16.43 21.14
C LEU A 328 4.30 -16.73 21.71
N TYR A 329 4.69 -18.00 21.66
CA TYR A 329 6.05 -18.44 21.99
C TYR A 329 6.74 -19.04 20.77
N CYS A 330 7.96 -18.60 20.52
CA CYS A 330 8.77 -18.97 19.38
C CYS A 330 10.16 -19.48 19.79
N PHE A 331 10.76 -20.29 18.93
CA PHE A 331 12.16 -20.67 18.98
C PHE A 331 12.90 -20.03 17.79
N PRO A 332 13.71 -18.96 18.00
CA PRO A 332 14.34 -18.21 16.91
C PRO A 332 15.36 -19.00 16.08
N ASN A 333 15.83 -20.15 16.58
CA ASN A 333 16.84 -21.00 15.96
C ASN A 333 18.07 -20.21 15.44
N LYS A 334 18.71 -19.45 16.34
CA LYS A 334 19.92 -18.66 16.04
C LYS A 334 21.15 -19.28 16.73
N PRO A 335 22.34 -19.27 16.09
CA PRO A 335 23.57 -19.77 16.71
C PRO A 335 23.79 -19.10 18.07
N GLY A 336 24.04 -19.91 19.11
CA GLY A 336 24.32 -19.43 20.47
C GLY A 336 23.11 -19.04 21.34
N LYS A 337 21.88 -18.95 20.79
CA LYS A 337 20.67 -18.70 21.60
C LYS A 337 20.00 -20.01 22.05
N LYS A 338 20.08 -20.30 23.35
CA LYS A 338 19.43 -21.47 23.99
C LYS A 338 18.00 -21.20 24.47
N ASN A 339 17.42 -20.02 24.25
CA ASN A 339 16.13 -19.68 24.87
C ASN A 339 14.95 -20.35 24.14
N ILE A 340 14.38 -21.38 24.78
CA ILE A 340 13.40 -22.31 24.20
C ILE A 340 12.01 -21.65 24.07
N CYS A 341 11.70 -20.64 24.90
CA CYS A 341 10.39 -19.99 24.98
C CYS A 341 10.51 -18.47 24.76
N SER A 342 10.97 -18.05 23.58
CA SER A 342 11.10 -16.61 23.28
C SER A 342 9.74 -16.00 22.97
N LEU A 343 9.46 -14.79 23.48
CA LEU A 343 8.23 -14.04 23.24
C LEU A 343 8.55 -12.58 22.86
N ILE A 344 7.59 -11.91 22.21
CA ILE A 344 7.63 -10.47 21.96
C ILE A 344 6.60 -9.79 22.85
N TYR A 345 6.99 -8.67 23.45
CA TYR A 345 6.12 -7.80 24.24
C TYR A 345 6.52 -6.34 24.03
N MET A 346 5.54 -5.49 23.74
CA MET A 346 5.75 -4.04 23.63
C MET A 346 4.81 -3.32 24.61
N PRO A 347 5.33 -2.53 25.57
CA PRO A 347 4.48 -1.85 26.55
C PRO A 347 3.49 -0.82 25.95
N ARG A 348 3.81 -0.26 24.78
CA ARG A 348 2.95 0.73 24.09
C ARG A 348 1.77 0.09 23.36
N ASP A 349 1.92 -1.17 22.97
CA ASP A 349 0.88 -1.98 22.34
C ASP A 349 1.11 -3.43 22.76
N GLU A 350 0.46 -3.81 23.84
CA GLU A 350 0.65 -5.12 24.45
C GLU A 350 0.06 -6.25 23.60
N ASP A 351 -0.75 -5.95 22.58
CA ASP A 351 -1.33 -6.96 21.68
C ASP A 351 -0.28 -7.45 20.67
N ILE A 352 0.77 -6.65 20.40
CA ILE A 352 1.92 -7.09 19.60
C ILE A 352 2.59 -8.30 20.26
N GLY A 353 2.58 -9.42 19.54
CA GLY A 353 3.14 -10.70 19.98
C GLY A 353 2.10 -11.66 20.58
N MET A 354 0.84 -11.25 20.72
CA MET A 354 -0.28 -12.18 20.96
C MET A 354 -0.52 -13.03 19.71
N VAL A 355 -1.09 -14.23 19.89
CA VAL A 355 -1.49 -15.08 18.78
C VAL A 355 -2.63 -14.40 18.02
N LEU A 356 -2.46 -14.25 16.70
CA LEU A 356 -3.46 -13.60 15.86
C LEU A 356 -4.81 -14.35 15.87
N PRO A 357 -5.95 -13.64 15.82
CA PRO A 357 -7.26 -14.26 15.59
C PRO A 357 -7.29 -15.12 14.32
N GLY A 358 -8.09 -16.19 14.35
CA GLY A 358 -8.19 -17.18 13.27
C GLY A 358 -7.03 -18.17 13.18
N THR A 359 -5.98 -18.00 13.99
CA THR A 359 -4.87 -18.97 14.03
C THR A 359 -5.36 -20.33 14.50
N LYS A 360 -4.98 -21.38 13.77
CA LYS A 360 -5.22 -22.77 14.19
C LYS A 360 -4.53 -23.07 15.53
N CYS A 361 -5.32 -23.38 16.55
CA CYS A 361 -4.84 -23.73 17.90
C CYS A 361 -4.86 -25.25 18.15
N GLU A 362 -5.75 -25.97 17.47
CA GLU A 362 -5.89 -27.43 17.49
C GLU A 362 -6.52 -27.87 16.15
N ASP A 363 -6.53 -29.17 15.86
CA ASP A 363 -7.31 -29.69 14.74
C ASP A 363 -8.80 -29.36 14.92
N GLY A 364 -9.44 -28.91 13.84
CA GLY A 364 -10.80 -28.37 13.87
C GLY A 364 -11.01 -27.05 14.64
N LYS A 365 -9.99 -26.41 15.23
CA LYS A 365 -10.16 -25.22 16.09
C LYS A 365 -9.29 -24.01 15.73
N VAL A 366 -9.80 -22.82 16.04
CA VAL A 366 -9.14 -21.53 15.82
C VAL A 366 -9.20 -20.63 17.04
N CYS A 367 -8.26 -19.69 17.13
CA CYS A 367 -8.28 -18.66 18.15
C CYS A 367 -9.32 -17.57 17.83
N SER A 368 -10.25 -17.33 18.74
CA SER A 368 -11.23 -16.24 18.68
C SER A 368 -11.33 -15.57 20.05
N ASN A 369 -11.06 -14.27 20.12
CA ASN A 369 -11.07 -13.48 21.37
C ASN A 369 -10.30 -14.12 22.54
N GLY A 370 -9.15 -14.73 22.25
CA GLY A 370 -8.32 -15.42 23.24
C GLY A 370 -8.81 -16.81 23.64
N HIS A 371 -9.80 -17.38 22.94
CA HIS A 371 -10.30 -18.74 23.16
C HIS A 371 -9.98 -19.67 21.98
N CYS A 372 -9.67 -20.93 22.26
CA CYS A 372 -9.51 -21.97 21.25
C CYS A 372 -10.84 -22.68 21.00
N VAL A 373 -11.56 -22.25 19.96
CA VAL A 373 -12.94 -22.66 19.68
C VAL A 373 -13.03 -23.45 18.37
N ASP A 374 -14.04 -24.31 18.25
CA ASP A 374 -14.32 -25.03 17.01
C ASP A 374 -14.50 -24.07 15.84
N VAL A 375 -13.89 -24.38 14.70
CA VAL A 375 -13.90 -23.54 13.50
C VAL A 375 -15.33 -23.28 12.98
N ASN A 376 -16.21 -24.27 13.11
CA ASN A 376 -17.61 -24.11 12.74
C ASN A 376 -18.33 -23.19 13.73
N ILE A 377 -18.03 -23.26 15.02
CA ILE A 377 -18.64 -22.36 16.02
C ILE A 377 -18.13 -20.93 15.83
N ALA A 378 -16.82 -20.77 15.59
CA ALA A 378 -16.19 -19.47 15.37
C ALA A 378 -16.77 -18.71 14.18
N TYR A 379 -17.18 -19.43 13.12
CA TYR A 379 -17.63 -18.84 11.85
C TYR A 379 -19.06 -19.24 11.44
N LYS A 380 -19.86 -19.84 12.34
CA LYS A 380 -21.29 -20.14 12.13
C LYS A 380 -22.10 -18.84 12.17
N SER A 381 -22.06 -18.09 11.06
CA SER A 381 -23.07 -17.13 10.59
C SER A 381 -22.56 -16.34 9.38
N MET A 382 -21.97 -17.01 8.37
CA MET A 382 -21.84 -16.42 7.02
C MET A 382 -22.08 -17.49 5.95
N THR A 383 -23.19 -18.21 6.06
CA THR A 383 -23.89 -18.74 4.88
C THR A 383 -24.79 -17.63 4.35
N GLY A 384 -24.17 -16.56 3.91
CA GLY A 384 -24.81 -15.49 3.15
C GLY A 384 -23.85 -15.17 2.05
N PHE A 385 -24.20 -15.53 0.82
CA PHE A 385 -23.62 -14.89 -0.34
C PHE A 385 -23.79 -13.38 -0.14
N SER A 386 -22.72 -12.64 0.17
CA SER A 386 -22.71 -11.22 -0.15
C SER A 386 -22.57 -11.12 -1.66
N GLN A 387 -23.70 -11.30 -2.35
CA GLN A 387 -23.94 -10.58 -3.58
C GLN A 387 -24.28 -9.15 -3.16
N ILE A 388 -23.31 -8.26 -3.28
CA ILE A 388 -23.52 -6.89 -3.78
C ILE A 388 -22.34 -6.60 -4.69
#